data_AF-A0A7W1BWM0-F1
#
_entry.id   AF-A0A7W1BWM0-F1
#
_cell.length_a   1.000
_cell.length_b   1.000
_cell.length_c   1.000
_cell.angle_alpha   90.00
_cell.angle_beta   90.00
_cell.angle_gamma   90.00
#
_symmetry.space_group_name_H-M   'P 1'
#
loop_
_entity.id
_entity.type
_entity.pdbx_description
1 polymer ?
#
loop_
_entity_poly.entity_id
_entity_poly.type
_entity_poly.pdbx_seq_one_letter_code
_entity_poly.pdbx_strand_id
1 'polypeptide(L)'
;MTPEQKAGGPQSRKRLVISFEQPRGAKGPTRRRGRGWPKLVAALGIIIVLMAVLAAAGGYLWWRHYRTTPAYSLALLVDAVQRNDVTVVNEIVDIDKIVDSLASEVTEKSVAPYGGTLSPPQRRRIDVLVPGLLPSVKQSVRDSLLKRLQEISEESEPKPFVILAIGLPYLVKITTDGDTARAIAPVQDREIELTLQRNGERWRVAAMKDDNVVPRIVDDIMKDFPALGPLR
;
A
#
# COMPACT_ATOMS: atom_id res chain seq x y z
N MET A 1 -10.07 37.66 -71.84
CA MET A 1 -11.37 38.36 -71.90
C MET A 1 -11.67 38.95 -70.53
N THR A 2 -11.36 40.23 -70.36
CA THR A 2 -12.02 41.20 -69.45
C THR A 2 -13.51 41.34 -69.85
N PRO A 3 -14.45 41.81 -68.99
CA PRO A 3 -14.45 43.17 -68.40
C PRO A 3 -15.03 43.25 -66.94
N GLU A 4 -14.70 44.29 -66.15
CA GLU A 4 -15.56 45.43 -65.69
C GLU A 4 -16.71 45.08 -64.72
N GLN A 5 -17.15 45.87 -63.73
CA GLN A 5 -16.82 47.19 -63.18
C GLN A 5 -17.58 47.38 -61.83
N LYS A 6 -16.94 48.11 -60.90
CA LYS A 6 -17.43 49.08 -59.89
C LYS A 6 -18.83 48.97 -59.22
N ALA A 7 -18.80 48.99 -57.87
CA ALA A 7 -19.39 50.02 -56.98
C ALA A 7 -18.85 49.74 -55.55
N GLY A 8 -18.40 50.67 -54.70
CA GLY A 8 -18.70 52.09 -54.55
C GLY A 8 -19.47 52.32 -53.24
N GLY A 9 -18.83 52.18 -52.08
CA GLY A 9 -19.44 52.44 -50.76
C GLY A 9 -18.50 53.25 -49.84
N PRO A 10 -18.97 54.32 -49.17
CA PRO A 10 -18.10 55.27 -48.49
C PRO A 10 -17.55 54.72 -47.15
N GLN A 11 -16.22 54.67 -47.03
CA GLN A 11 -15.54 54.44 -45.76
C GLN A 11 -15.61 55.69 -44.88
N SER A 12 -16.32 55.58 -43.75
CA SER A 12 -16.31 56.56 -42.67
C SER A 12 -14.91 56.62 -42.04
N ARG A 13 -14.14 57.65 -42.40
CA ARG A 13 -12.89 58.00 -41.70
C ARG A 13 -13.25 58.60 -40.35
N LYS A 14 -13.14 57.80 -39.29
CA LYS A 14 -13.10 58.29 -37.90
C LYS A 14 -11.84 59.15 -37.72
N ARG A 15 -12.00 60.46 -37.84
CA ARG A 15 -10.97 61.45 -37.50
C ARG A 15 -10.84 61.46 -35.98
N LEU A 16 -9.70 61.00 -35.46
CA LEU A 16 -9.30 61.22 -34.07
C LEU A 16 -8.99 62.71 -33.92
N VAL A 17 -9.95 63.48 -33.42
CA VAL A 17 -9.72 64.84 -32.93
C VAL A 17 -9.18 64.69 -31.51
N ILE A 18 -7.87 64.89 -31.36
CA ILE A 18 -7.26 65.05 -30.04
C ILE A 18 -7.62 66.46 -29.58
N SER A 19 -8.68 66.57 -28.78
CA SER A 19 -9.03 67.81 -28.09
C SER A 19 -8.00 68.08 -27.00
N PHE A 20 -7.01 68.93 -27.30
CA PHE A 20 -6.15 69.56 -26.30
C PHE A 20 -6.91 70.74 -25.66
N GLU A 21 -7.91 70.43 -24.86
CA GLU A 21 -8.51 71.41 -23.97
C GLU A 21 -8.54 70.83 -22.57
N GLN A 22 -7.77 71.50 -21.72
CA GLN A 22 -7.56 71.21 -20.32
C GLN A 22 -8.59 72.02 -19.52
N PRO A 23 -9.62 71.40 -18.93
CA PRO A 23 -10.42 72.08 -17.94
C PRO A 23 -9.68 72.03 -16.61
N ARG A 24 -9.19 73.21 -16.22
CA ARG A 24 -8.89 73.54 -14.82
C ARG A 24 -10.13 73.24 -13.97
N GLY A 25 -9.91 72.56 -12.85
CA GLY A 25 -10.78 72.67 -11.69
C GLY A 25 -11.98 71.74 -11.65
N ALA A 26 -11.74 70.45 -11.39
CA ALA A 26 -12.69 69.64 -10.64
C ALA A 26 -11.97 69.10 -9.41
N LYS A 27 -12.30 69.66 -8.24
CA LYS A 27 -11.94 69.07 -6.94
C LYS A 27 -12.47 67.65 -6.95
N GLY A 28 -11.57 66.68 -7.12
CA GLY A 28 -11.95 65.27 -7.09
C GLY A 28 -12.64 64.98 -5.76
N PRO A 29 -13.75 64.22 -5.73
CA PRO A 29 -14.30 63.76 -4.47
C PRO A 29 -13.19 62.96 -3.78
N THR A 30 -12.68 63.50 -2.68
CA THR A 30 -11.82 62.74 -1.77
C THR A 30 -12.62 61.53 -1.34
N ARG A 31 -12.40 60.40 -2.01
CA ARG A 31 -12.92 59.10 -1.61
C ARG A 31 -12.40 58.88 -0.20
N ARG A 32 -13.25 59.19 0.79
CA ARG A 32 -13.08 58.77 2.17
C ARG A 32 -12.95 57.26 2.12
N ARG A 33 -11.70 56.76 2.13
CA ARG A 33 -11.39 55.34 2.29
C ARG A 33 -12.07 54.91 3.57
N GLY A 34 -13.19 54.21 3.40
CA GLY A 34 -14.02 53.73 4.48
C GLY A 34 -13.17 52.90 5.43
N ARG A 35 -13.08 53.36 6.67
CA ARG A 35 -12.36 52.81 7.83
C ARG A 35 -12.84 51.40 8.26
N GLY A 36 -13.53 50.67 7.37
CA GLY A 36 -14.16 49.36 7.63
C GLY A 36 -13.47 48.16 6.98
N TRP A 37 -12.60 48.35 5.99
CA TRP A 37 -11.90 47.25 5.31
C TRP A 37 -10.90 46.44 6.16
N PRO A 38 -10.15 46.98 7.14
CA PRO A 38 -9.22 46.15 7.91
C PRO A 38 -9.95 45.13 8.78
N LYS A 39 -11.20 45.42 9.20
CA LYS A 39 -12.03 44.48 9.97
C LYS A 39 -12.49 43.29 9.13
N LEU A 40 -12.81 43.50 7.86
CA LEU A 40 -13.19 42.43 6.92
C LEU A 40 -12.00 41.55 6.55
N VAL A 41 -10.81 42.13 6.33
CA VAL A 41 -9.58 41.37 6.07
C VAL A 41 -9.15 40.56 7.30
N ALA A 42 -9.26 41.14 8.50
CA ALA A 42 -9.00 40.42 9.75
C ALA A 42 -10.00 39.27 9.97
N ALA A 43 -11.29 39.50 9.74
CA ALA A 43 -12.31 38.46 9.84
C ALA A 43 -12.07 37.31 8.83
N LEU A 44 -11.72 37.63 7.59
CA LEU A 44 -11.37 36.63 6.57
C LEU A 44 -10.11 35.84 6.95
N GLY A 45 -9.08 36.51 7.48
CA GLY A 45 -7.87 35.86 7.98
C GLY A 45 -8.17 34.88 9.12
N ILE A 46 -9.02 35.26 10.06
CA ILE A 46 -9.47 34.37 11.15
C ILE A 46 -10.19 33.14 10.58
N ILE A 47 -11.09 33.32 9.61
CA ILE A 47 -11.80 32.20 8.98
C ILE A 47 -10.82 31.23 8.28
N ILE A 48 -9.83 31.75 7.57
CA ILE A 48 -8.80 30.92 6.89
C ILE A 48 -7.98 30.14 7.93
N VAL A 49 -7.55 30.81 9.00
CA VAL A 49 -6.82 30.14 10.10
C VAL A 49 -7.69 29.08 10.75
N LEU A 50 -8.98 29.35 10.98
CA LEU A 50 -9.92 28.40 11.56
C LEU A 50 -10.12 27.18 10.66
N MET A 51 -10.27 27.39 9.35
CA MET A 51 -10.32 26.32 8.35
C MET A 51 -9.02 25.50 8.31
N ALA A 52 -7.86 26.14 8.39
CA ALA A 52 -6.57 25.45 8.44
C ALA A 52 -6.43 24.59 9.71
N VAL A 53 -6.86 25.10 10.87
CA VAL A 53 -6.87 24.36 12.13
C VAL A 53 -7.82 23.16 12.06
N LEU A 54 -9.02 23.34 11.50
CA LEU A 54 -9.98 22.25 11.31
C LEU A 54 -9.46 21.18 10.34
N ALA A 55 -8.82 21.59 9.24
CA ALA A 55 -8.19 20.69 8.30
C ALA A 55 -7.03 19.91 8.95
N ALA A 56 -6.19 20.58 9.75
CA ALA A 56 -5.11 19.95 10.48
C ALA A 56 -5.63 18.96 11.53
N ALA A 57 -6.66 19.33 12.30
CA ALA A 57 -7.29 18.46 13.28
C ALA A 57 -7.96 17.25 12.63
N GLY A 58 -8.71 17.45 11.54
CA GLY A 58 -9.34 16.39 10.76
C GLY A 58 -8.31 15.44 10.16
N GLY A 59 -7.25 15.98 9.56
CA GLY A 59 -6.14 15.19 9.02
C GLY A 59 -5.42 14.37 10.10
N TYR A 60 -5.19 14.96 11.28
CA TYR A 60 -4.56 14.26 12.40
C TYR A 60 -5.42 13.11 12.93
N LEU A 61 -6.73 13.33 13.12
CA LEU A 61 -7.65 12.29 13.57
C LEU A 61 -7.78 11.17 12.53
N TRP A 62 -7.87 11.52 11.25
CA TRP A 62 -7.89 10.55 10.16
C TRP A 62 -6.61 9.72 10.12
N TRP A 63 -5.45 10.36 10.24
CA TRP A 63 -4.16 9.67 10.30
C TRP A 63 -4.05 8.73 11.50
N ARG A 64 -4.53 9.16 12.68
CA ARG A 64 -4.58 8.32 13.88
C ARG A 64 -5.48 7.10 13.67
N HIS A 65 -6.64 7.27 13.03
CA HIS A 65 -7.52 6.15 12.72
C HIS A 65 -6.87 5.21 11.68
N TYR A 66 -6.27 5.77 10.64
CA TYR A 66 -5.62 5.01 9.58
C TYR A 66 -4.50 4.10 10.11
N ARG A 67 -3.73 4.55 11.11
CA ARG A 67 -2.71 3.73 11.79
C ARG A 67 -3.24 2.44 12.42
N THR A 68 -4.52 2.41 12.79
CA THR A 68 -5.17 1.23 13.40
C THR A 68 -5.74 0.27 12.38
N THR A 69 -5.59 0.55 11.08
CA THR A 69 -6.11 -0.28 10.01
C THR A 69 -5.11 -1.35 9.57
N PRO A 70 -5.59 -2.51 9.10
CA PRO A 70 -4.73 -3.55 8.53
C PRO A 70 -3.95 -3.06 7.28
N ALA A 71 -4.55 -2.16 6.49
CA ALA A 71 -3.91 -1.58 5.31
C ALA A 71 -2.62 -0.82 5.64
N TYR A 72 -2.61 -0.07 6.75
CA TYR A 72 -1.40 0.65 7.21
C TYR A 72 -0.26 -0.31 7.53
N SER A 73 -0.57 -1.43 8.20
CA SER A 73 0.44 -2.42 8.59
C SER A 73 1.02 -3.13 7.36
N LEU A 74 0.19 -3.42 6.36
CA LEU A 74 0.67 -3.94 5.08
C LEU A 74 1.51 -2.93 4.30
N ALA A 75 1.12 -1.64 4.30
CA ALA A 75 1.92 -0.60 3.65
C ALA A 75 3.29 -0.43 4.32
N LEU A 76 3.33 -0.49 5.65
CA LEU A 76 4.57 -0.48 6.42
C LEU A 76 5.41 -1.74 6.14
N LEU A 77 4.79 -2.90 5.99
CA LEU A 77 5.50 -4.11 5.61
C LEU A 77 6.21 -3.94 4.27
N VAL A 78 5.48 -3.44 3.26
CA VAL A 78 6.06 -3.22 1.92
C VAL A 78 7.19 -2.18 1.97
N ASP A 79 7.02 -1.07 2.68
CA ASP A 79 8.06 -0.05 2.85
C ASP A 79 9.28 -0.59 3.61
N ALA A 80 9.08 -1.39 4.65
CA ALA A 80 10.15 -2.02 5.42
C ALA A 80 10.93 -3.04 4.59
N VAL A 81 10.23 -3.84 3.78
CA VAL A 81 10.86 -4.79 2.85
C VAL A 81 11.66 -4.02 1.80
N GLN A 82 11.13 -2.95 1.21
CA GLN A 82 11.88 -2.13 0.23
C GLN A 82 13.13 -1.48 0.82
N ARG A 83 13.12 -1.17 2.12
CA ARG A 83 14.24 -0.52 2.83
C ARG A 83 15.21 -1.50 3.47
N ASN A 84 15.00 -2.81 3.29
CA ASN A 84 15.73 -3.86 3.99
C ASN A 84 15.73 -3.68 5.53
N ASP A 85 14.64 -3.13 6.10
CA ASP A 85 14.51 -2.92 7.54
C ASP A 85 13.95 -4.19 8.20
N VAL A 86 14.84 -5.16 8.41
CA VAL A 86 14.52 -6.44 9.06
C VAL A 86 13.91 -6.26 10.46
N THR A 87 14.19 -5.15 11.15
CA THR A 87 13.67 -4.89 12.49
C THR A 87 12.18 -4.57 12.42
N VAL A 88 11.80 -3.67 11.50
CA VAL A 88 10.40 -3.31 11.27
C VAL A 88 9.62 -4.48 10.69
N VAL A 89 10.23 -5.27 9.78
CA VAL A 89 9.62 -6.50 9.27
C VAL A 89 9.30 -7.45 10.43
N ASN A 90 10.23 -7.72 11.35
CA ASN A 90 9.98 -8.58 12.51
C ASN A 90 8.90 -8.04 13.46
N GLU A 91 8.68 -6.72 13.50
CA GLU A 91 7.63 -6.13 14.32
C GLU A 91 6.23 -6.34 13.71
N ILE A 92 6.14 -6.34 12.38
CA ILE A 92 4.89 -6.43 11.62
C ILE A 92 4.58 -7.88 11.25
N VAL A 93 5.60 -8.71 11.06
CA VAL A 93 5.50 -10.10 10.64
C VAL A 93 5.81 -10.98 11.83
N ASP A 94 4.81 -11.74 12.29
CA ASP A 94 5.01 -12.78 13.28
C ASP A 94 5.62 -14.00 12.57
N ILE A 95 6.94 -13.94 12.33
CA ILE A 95 7.67 -14.95 11.55
C ILE A 95 7.45 -16.33 12.14
N ASP A 96 7.44 -16.45 13.48
CA ASP A 96 7.23 -17.73 14.15
C ASP A 96 5.85 -18.32 13.82
N LYS A 97 4.78 -17.50 13.85
CA LYS A 97 3.44 -17.96 13.44
C LYS A 97 3.33 -18.28 11.96
N ILE A 98 3.95 -17.49 11.09
CA ILE A 98 3.95 -17.77 9.65
C ILE A 98 4.66 -19.09 9.38
N VAL A 99 5.84 -19.27 9.97
CA VAL A 99 6.61 -20.50 9.89
C VAL A 99 5.81 -21.70 10.42
N ASP A 100 5.09 -21.54 11.53
CA ASP A 100 4.22 -22.58 12.08
C ASP A 100 3.07 -22.93 11.12
N SER A 101 2.42 -21.91 10.53
CA SER A 101 1.34 -22.10 9.56
C SER A 101 1.84 -22.78 8.27
N LEU A 102 2.97 -22.33 7.73
CA LEU A 102 3.58 -22.89 6.52
C LEU A 102 4.12 -24.31 6.76
N ALA A 103 4.77 -24.57 7.89
CA ALA A 103 5.24 -25.91 8.23
C ALA A 103 4.07 -26.89 8.37
N SER A 104 2.96 -26.44 8.95
CA SER A 104 1.73 -27.23 9.05
C SER A 104 1.15 -27.52 7.66
N GLU A 105 1.03 -26.51 6.79
CA GLU A 105 0.51 -26.65 5.43
C GLU A 105 1.42 -27.53 4.55
N VAL A 106 2.74 -27.36 4.64
CA VAL A 106 3.75 -28.21 3.99
C VAL A 106 3.59 -29.66 4.42
N THR A 107 3.46 -29.91 5.73
CA THR A 107 3.27 -31.26 6.27
C THR A 107 1.97 -31.87 5.77
N GLU A 108 0.86 -31.13 5.83
CA GLU A 108 -0.45 -31.58 5.37
C GLU A 108 -0.43 -31.91 3.86
N LYS A 109 0.10 -31.01 3.02
CA LYS A 109 0.23 -31.24 1.57
C LYS A 109 1.24 -32.32 1.21
N SER A 110 2.24 -32.57 2.04
CA SER A 110 3.21 -33.65 1.83
C SER A 110 2.62 -35.02 2.16
N VAL A 111 1.74 -35.10 3.17
CA VAL A 111 1.14 -36.38 3.60
C VAL A 111 -0.15 -36.70 2.83
N ALA A 112 -0.91 -35.69 2.37
CA ALA A 112 -2.17 -35.87 1.64
C ALA A 112 -2.08 -36.80 0.41
N PRO A 113 -1.04 -36.74 -0.45
CA PRO A 113 -0.86 -37.65 -1.58
C PRO A 113 -0.66 -39.12 -1.15
N TYR A 114 -0.04 -39.33 0.01
CA TYR A 114 0.25 -40.66 0.54
C TYR A 114 -0.86 -41.18 1.47
N GLY A 115 -1.78 -40.32 1.89
CA GLY A 115 -2.94 -40.70 2.71
C GLY A 115 -3.77 -41.80 2.05
N GLY A 116 -3.99 -41.76 0.73
CA GLY A 116 -4.76 -42.80 0.04
C GLY A 116 -4.05 -44.16 -0.10
N THR A 117 -2.71 -44.18 -0.04
CA THR A 117 -1.90 -45.35 -0.43
C THR A 117 -1.06 -45.93 0.71
N LEU A 118 -0.92 -45.22 1.84
CA LEU A 118 -0.15 -45.69 3.00
C LEU A 118 -0.98 -46.60 3.90
N SER A 119 -0.37 -47.73 4.27
CA SER A 119 -0.89 -48.61 5.31
C SER A 119 -0.90 -47.90 6.69
N PRO A 120 -1.85 -48.23 7.59
CA PRO A 120 -1.92 -47.66 8.94
C PRO A 120 -0.59 -47.63 9.74
N PRO A 121 0.29 -48.64 9.70
CA PRO A 121 1.58 -48.58 10.40
C PRO A 121 2.58 -47.59 9.78
N GLN A 122 2.50 -47.31 8.48
CA GLN A 122 3.38 -46.32 7.83
C GLN A 122 2.96 -44.89 8.20
N ARG A 123 1.64 -44.60 8.27
CA ARG A 123 1.14 -43.29 8.74
C ARG A 123 1.63 -42.98 10.16
N ARG A 124 1.53 -43.94 11.09
CA ARG A 124 2.04 -43.77 12.47
C ARG A 124 3.54 -43.49 12.53
N ARG A 125 4.35 -44.06 11.64
CA ARG A 125 5.79 -43.78 11.59
C ARG A 125 6.04 -42.34 11.13
N ILE A 126 5.28 -41.86 10.15
CA ILE A 126 5.35 -40.47 9.69
C ILE A 126 4.92 -39.54 10.82
N ASP A 127 3.81 -39.82 11.51
CA ASP A 127 3.31 -39.00 12.63
C ASP A 127 4.32 -38.89 13.79
N VAL A 128 5.18 -39.90 14.00
CA VAL A 128 6.23 -39.88 15.03
C VAL A 128 7.48 -39.13 14.55
N LEU A 129 7.78 -39.14 13.25
CA LEU A 129 8.95 -38.47 12.67
C LEU A 129 8.71 -36.98 12.41
N VAL A 130 7.49 -36.59 12.07
CA VAL A 130 7.09 -35.20 11.76
C VAL A 130 7.49 -34.23 12.89
N PRO A 131 7.17 -34.48 14.18
CA PRO A 131 7.56 -33.57 15.26
C PRO A 131 9.08 -33.37 15.39
N GLY A 132 9.88 -34.38 15.02
CA GLY A 132 11.34 -34.29 15.02
C GLY A 132 11.92 -33.49 13.86
N LEU A 133 11.20 -33.43 12.73
CA LEU A 133 11.60 -32.67 11.53
C LEU A 133 11.08 -31.23 11.54
N LEU A 134 10.00 -30.96 12.29
CA LEU A 134 9.41 -29.63 12.40
C LEU A 134 10.44 -28.53 12.69
N PRO A 135 11.37 -28.65 13.67
CA PRO A 135 12.35 -27.59 13.93
C PRO A 135 13.22 -27.26 12.71
N SER A 136 13.65 -28.28 11.96
CA SER A 136 14.48 -28.09 10.76
C SER A 136 13.70 -27.47 9.61
N VAL A 137 12.43 -27.88 9.41
CA VAL A 137 11.54 -27.27 8.41
C VAL A 137 11.29 -25.81 8.77
N LYS A 138 11.01 -25.52 10.04
CA LYS A 138 10.78 -24.15 10.52
C LYS A 138 11.99 -23.25 10.25
N GLN A 139 13.20 -23.76 10.49
CA GLN A 139 14.43 -23.02 10.24
C GLN A 139 14.67 -22.78 8.75
N SER A 140 14.48 -23.80 7.90
CA SER A 140 14.60 -23.65 6.44
C SER A 140 13.57 -22.66 5.86
N VAL A 141 12.32 -22.71 6.31
CA VAL A 141 11.28 -21.74 5.91
C VAL A 141 11.67 -20.34 6.35
N ARG A 142 12.16 -20.17 7.58
CA ARG A 142 12.62 -18.87 8.09
C ARG A 142 13.77 -18.29 7.23
N ASP A 143 14.80 -19.09 6.97
CA ASP A 143 15.97 -18.65 6.20
C ASP A 143 15.58 -18.31 4.75
N SER A 144 14.71 -19.12 4.14
CA SER A 144 14.18 -18.89 2.79
C SER A 144 13.32 -17.62 2.71
N LEU A 145 12.49 -17.37 3.73
CA LEU A 145 11.70 -16.14 3.81
C LEU A 145 12.61 -14.92 3.94
N LEU A 146 13.60 -14.94 4.84
CA LEU A 146 14.53 -13.82 5.02
C LEU A 146 15.32 -13.53 3.74
N LYS A 147 15.84 -14.57 3.08
CA LYS A 147 16.55 -14.44 1.82
C LYS A 147 15.66 -13.85 0.73
N ARG A 148 14.42 -14.33 0.60
CA ARG A 148 13.48 -13.84 -0.42
C ARG A 148 13.06 -12.39 -0.15
N LEU A 149 12.88 -12.01 1.10
CA LEU A 149 12.61 -10.61 1.47
C LEU A 149 13.80 -9.71 1.10
N GLN A 150 15.02 -10.20 1.31
CA GLN A 150 16.24 -9.48 0.90
C GLN A 150 16.32 -9.35 -0.63
N GLU A 151 16.09 -10.42 -1.38
CA GLU A 151 16.07 -10.38 -2.86
C GLU A 151 15.01 -9.40 -3.39
N ILE A 152 13.79 -9.43 -2.82
CA ILE A 152 12.72 -8.48 -3.18
C ILE A 152 13.12 -7.04 -2.83
N SER A 153 13.80 -6.82 -1.69
CA SER A 153 14.32 -5.50 -1.33
C SER A 153 15.33 -4.98 -2.35
N GLU A 154 16.24 -5.85 -2.82
CA GLU A 154 17.31 -5.48 -3.75
C GLU A 154 16.77 -5.23 -5.17
N GLU A 155 15.74 -5.96 -5.60
CA GLU A 155 15.12 -5.81 -6.92
C GLU A 155 14.10 -4.65 -6.99
N SER A 156 13.64 -4.14 -5.86
CA SER A 156 12.56 -3.14 -5.82
C SER A 156 13.08 -1.69 -5.73
N GLU A 157 12.54 -0.82 -6.59
CA GLU A 157 12.74 0.62 -6.44
C GLU A 157 11.96 1.14 -5.22
N PRO A 158 12.60 1.95 -4.34
CA PRO A 158 11.96 2.46 -3.14
C PRO A 158 10.83 3.44 -3.51
N LYS A 159 9.58 3.05 -3.21
CA LYS A 159 8.41 3.90 -3.43
C LYS A 159 8.11 4.70 -2.16
N PRO A 160 7.77 6.00 -2.26
CA PRO A 160 7.36 6.79 -1.09
C PRO A 160 6.19 6.14 -0.35
N PHE A 161 6.31 6.01 0.98
CA PHE A 161 5.29 5.41 1.85
C PHE A 161 3.88 5.95 1.62
N VAL A 162 3.74 7.25 1.34
CA VAL A 162 2.43 7.89 1.11
C VAL A 162 1.71 7.29 -0.10
N ILE A 163 2.44 6.93 -1.16
CA ILE A 163 1.88 6.29 -2.36
C ILE A 163 1.41 4.87 -2.02
N LEU A 164 2.21 4.13 -1.25
CA LEU A 164 1.84 2.78 -0.79
C LEU A 164 0.60 2.83 0.11
N ALA A 165 0.57 3.71 1.11
CA ALA A 165 -0.54 3.84 2.05
C ALA A 165 -1.88 4.17 1.36
N ILE A 166 -1.87 5.10 0.40
CA ILE A 166 -3.09 5.50 -0.30
C ILE A 166 -3.50 4.47 -1.36
N GLY A 167 -2.52 3.83 -2.03
CA GLY A 167 -2.78 2.89 -3.12
C GLY A 167 -3.18 1.48 -2.68
N LEU A 168 -2.64 1.00 -1.55
CA LEU A 168 -2.83 -0.39 -1.10
C LEU A 168 -4.30 -0.82 -0.96
N PRO A 169 -5.20 -0.01 -0.36
CA PRO A 169 -6.60 -0.39 -0.20
C PRO A 169 -7.35 -0.62 -1.52
N TYR A 170 -6.85 -0.06 -2.63
CA TYR A 170 -7.43 -0.25 -3.97
C TYR A 170 -6.89 -1.49 -4.67
N LEU A 171 -5.70 -1.95 -4.28
CA LEU A 171 -5.01 -3.10 -4.88
C LEU A 171 -5.26 -4.39 -4.10
N VAL A 172 -5.65 -4.29 -2.83
CA VAL A 172 -5.79 -5.43 -1.93
C VAL A 172 -7.21 -5.45 -1.38
N LYS A 173 -7.89 -6.58 -1.52
CA LYS A 173 -9.21 -6.79 -0.90
C LYS A 173 -8.99 -7.16 0.56
N ILE A 174 -9.34 -6.24 1.46
CA ILE A 174 -9.18 -6.45 2.90
C ILE A 174 -10.54 -6.68 3.54
N THR A 175 -10.72 -7.86 4.13
CA THR A 175 -11.91 -8.23 4.91
C THR A 175 -11.51 -8.32 6.37
N THR A 176 -12.15 -7.54 7.26
CA THR A 176 -11.85 -7.56 8.69
C THR A 176 -12.96 -8.30 9.44
N ASP A 177 -12.58 -9.24 10.30
CA ASP A 177 -13.45 -10.02 11.17
C ASP A 177 -12.92 -9.96 12.61
N GLY A 178 -13.42 -8.97 13.36
CA GLY A 178 -13.01 -8.69 14.73
C GLY A 178 -11.50 -8.40 14.85
N ASP A 179 -10.79 -9.32 15.50
CA ASP A 179 -9.33 -9.25 15.74
C ASP A 179 -8.49 -9.92 14.66
N THR A 180 -9.12 -10.40 13.58
CA THR A 180 -8.45 -10.97 12.41
C THR A 180 -8.83 -10.21 11.15
N ALA A 181 -7.90 -10.10 10.21
CA ALA A 181 -8.16 -9.50 8.90
C ALA A 181 -7.53 -10.36 7.82
N ARG A 182 -8.24 -10.53 6.71
CA ARG A 182 -7.76 -11.23 5.52
C ARG A 182 -7.50 -10.22 4.43
N ALA A 183 -6.30 -10.23 3.89
CA ALA A 183 -5.88 -9.36 2.81
C ALA A 183 -5.54 -10.23 1.60
N ILE A 184 -6.35 -10.09 0.54
CA ILE A 184 -6.16 -10.82 -0.72
C ILE A 184 -5.56 -9.84 -1.73
N ALA A 185 -4.35 -10.15 -2.19
CA ALA A 185 -3.63 -9.35 -3.17
C ALA A 185 -3.44 -10.14 -4.48
N PRO A 186 -3.93 -9.63 -5.62
CA PRO A 186 -3.56 -10.17 -6.92
C PRO A 186 -2.12 -9.74 -7.25
N VAL A 187 -1.23 -10.71 -7.41
CA VAL A 187 0.17 -10.51 -7.80
C VAL A 187 0.40 -11.24 -9.11
N GLN A 188 0.46 -10.50 -10.21
CA GLN A 188 0.52 -11.06 -11.57
C GLN A 188 -0.70 -11.96 -11.83
N ASP A 189 -0.50 -13.27 -12.02
CA ASP A 189 -1.54 -14.26 -12.30
C ASP A 189 -1.94 -15.11 -11.08
N ARG A 190 -1.63 -14.66 -9.85
CA ARG A 190 -1.93 -15.39 -8.61
C ARG A 190 -2.54 -14.50 -7.52
N GLU A 191 -3.35 -15.12 -6.67
CA GLU A 191 -3.85 -14.49 -5.44
C GLU A 191 -3.00 -14.92 -4.26
N ILE A 192 -2.49 -13.95 -3.50
CA ILE A 192 -1.81 -14.20 -2.23
C ILE A 192 -2.77 -13.78 -1.12
N GLU A 193 -3.07 -14.70 -0.20
CA GLU A 193 -3.91 -14.43 0.96
C GLU A 193 -3.04 -14.27 2.20
N LEU A 194 -3.07 -13.08 2.79
CA LEU A 194 -2.39 -12.75 4.04
C LEU A 194 -3.43 -12.67 5.15
N THR A 195 -3.20 -13.40 6.24
CA THR A 195 -3.99 -13.29 7.47
C THR A 195 -3.23 -12.39 8.44
N LEU A 196 -3.86 -11.29 8.81
CA LEU A 196 -3.41 -10.39 9.84
C LEU A 196 -4.18 -10.64 11.14
N GLN A 197 -3.47 -10.51 12.26
CA GLN A 197 -4.03 -10.58 13.60
C GLN A 197 -3.75 -9.26 14.32
N ARG A 198 -4.75 -8.75 15.03
CA ARG A 198 -4.59 -7.56 15.86
C ARG A 198 -3.68 -7.88 17.04
N ASN A 199 -2.64 -7.06 17.21
CA ASN A 199 -1.72 -7.09 18.35
C ASN A 199 -1.64 -5.68 18.94
N GLY A 200 -2.46 -5.43 19.96
CA GLY A 200 -2.62 -4.10 20.56
C GLY A 200 -3.21 -3.09 19.58
N GLU A 201 -2.44 -2.02 19.30
CA GLU A 201 -2.85 -0.96 18.36
C GLU A 201 -2.50 -1.24 16.89
N ARG A 202 -1.74 -2.30 16.60
CA ARG A 202 -1.23 -2.62 15.26
C ARG A 202 -1.72 -3.98 14.77
N TRP A 203 -1.69 -4.18 13.46
CA TRP A 203 -1.96 -5.47 12.85
C TRP A 203 -0.64 -6.14 12.51
N ARG A 204 -0.54 -7.44 12.78
CA ARG A 204 0.62 -8.25 12.42
C ARG A 204 0.22 -9.34 11.46
N VAL A 205 1.04 -9.59 10.45
CA VAL A 205 0.85 -10.74 9.56
C VAL A 205 1.18 -12.00 10.36
N ALA A 206 0.17 -12.86 10.54
CA ALA A 206 0.26 -14.06 11.35
C ALA A 206 0.24 -15.34 10.49
N ALA A 207 -0.33 -15.29 9.30
CA ALA A 207 -0.27 -16.38 8.35
C ALA A 207 -0.23 -15.84 6.91
N MET A 208 0.39 -16.62 6.03
CA MET A 208 0.41 -16.37 4.60
C MET A 208 0.03 -17.67 3.91
N LYS A 209 -0.96 -17.59 3.02
CA LYS A 209 -1.38 -18.69 2.17
C LYS A 209 -1.05 -18.32 0.73
N ASP A 210 -0.17 -19.11 0.13
CA ASP A 210 0.20 -19.04 -1.28
C ASP A 210 0.25 -20.46 -1.82
N ASP A 211 -0.65 -20.76 -2.75
CA ASP A 211 -0.85 -22.11 -3.28
C ASP A 211 0.39 -22.65 -4.01
N ASN A 212 1.35 -21.80 -4.40
CA ASN A 212 2.56 -22.19 -5.15
C ASN A 212 3.88 -22.05 -4.37
N VAL A 213 3.89 -21.38 -3.21
CA VAL A 213 5.08 -21.33 -2.34
C VAL A 213 5.30 -22.68 -1.65
N VAL A 214 4.21 -23.33 -1.24
CA VAL A 214 4.28 -24.61 -0.53
C VAL A 214 4.93 -25.73 -1.38
N PRO A 215 4.54 -25.94 -2.65
CA PRO A 215 5.21 -26.94 -3.50
C PRO A 215 6.70 -26.66 -3.74
N ARG A 216 7.11 -25.40 -3.89
CA ARG A 216 8.53 -25.05 -4.11
C ARG A 216 9.39 -25.27 -2.88
N ILE A 217 8.89 -24.90 -1.70
CA ILE A 217 9.58 -25.19 -0.43
C ILE A 217 9.68 -26.70 -0.24
N VAL A 218 8.64 -27.45 -0.58
CA VAL A 218 8.68 -28.92 -0.58
C VAL A 218 9.73 -29.45 -1.55
N ASP A 219 9.81 -28.93 -2.77
CA ASP A 219 10.80 -29.35 -3.78
C ASP A 219 12.25 -29.04 -3.35
N ASP A 220 12.49 -27.86 -2.76
CA ASP A 220 13.82 -27.47 -2.26
C ASP A 220 14.22 -28.30 -1.02
N ILE A 221 13.28 -28.53 -0.10
CA ILE A 221 13.49 -29.43 1.04
C ILE A 221 13.75 -30.86 0.56
N MET A 222 13.00 -31.37 -0.42
CA MET A 222 13.20 -32.70 -0.99
C MET A 222 14.54 -32.86 -1.72
N LYS A 223 15.09 -31.78 -2.29
CA LYS A 223 16.46 -31.77 -2.86
C LYS A 223 17.55 -31.83 -1.81
N ASP A 224 17.33 -31.18 -0.66
CA ASP A 224 18.31 -31.11 0.44
C ASP A 224 18.22 -32.32 1.39
N PHE A 225 17.12 -33.09 1.35
CA PHE A 225 17.08 -34.38 2.01
C PHE A 225 18.00 -35.37 1.29
N PRO A 226 19.01 -35.97 1.96
CA PRO A 226 19.75 -37.06 1.37
C PRO A 226 18.74 -38.14 0.98
N ALA A 227 18.76 -38.55 -0.29
CA ALA A 227 17.89 -39.59 -0.81
C ALA A 227 17.84 -40.71 0.23
N LEU A 228 16.66 -40.91 0.85
CA LEU A 228 16.43 -42.09 1.66
C LEU A 228 16.75 -43.26 0.73
N GLY A 229 17.92 -43.88 0.97
CA GLY A 229 18.47 -44.89 0.09
C GLY A 229 17.42 -45.96 -0.18
N PRO A 230 17.47 -46.62 -1.34
CA PRO A 230 16.44 -47.59 -1.71
C PRO A 230 16.32 -48.61 -0.58
N LEU A 231 15.13 -48.65 0.05
CA LEU A 231 14.77 -49.66 1.02
C LEU A 231 14.88 -51.02 0.32
N ARG A 232 16.02 -51.69 0.53
CA ARG A 232 16.24 -53.10 0.22
C ARG A 232 15.89 -53.94 1.44
#